data_AF-A0A2E2FJP2-F1
#
_entry.id   AF-A0A2E2FJP2-F1
#
_cell.length_a   1.000
_cell.length_b   1.000
_cell.length_c   1.000
_cell.angle_alpha   90.00
_cell.angle_beta   90.00
_cell.angle_gamma   90.00
#
_symmetry.space_group_name_H-M   'P 1'
#
loop_
_entity.id
_entity.type
_entity.pdbx_description
1 polymer ?
#
loop_
_entity_poly.entity_id
_entity_poly.type
_entity_poly.pdbx_seq_one_letter_code
_entity_poly.pdbx_strand_id
1 'polypeptide(L)'
;MLSVGKSGDWAKAKLLSTTLKSTMKLSADPGFSSLALKGESLMKRYIRKQPTSWPALSTKYKQGKLRQGKSDKMLIRTSSMLLSIKGFSANSNAYIGVKRNAENDEGEKLANIAAIMEKGSKVRNIPARPFIEPVYKHLIRRIEKDGLFHKYLKMEMERKYGIKL
;
A
#
# COMPACT_ATOMS: atom_id res chain seq x y z
N MET A 1 11.52 52.79 -28.53
CA MET A 1 11.01 51.41 -28.52
C MET A 1 11.72 50.65 -27.40
N LEU A 2 11.01 50.23 -26.35
CA LEU A 2 11.58 49.35 -25.32
C LEU A 2 11.65 47.93 -25.89
N SER A 3 12.86 47.41 -26.12
CA SER A 3 13.04 46.01 -26.49
C SER A 3 12.96 45.16 -25.22
N VAL A 4 12.03 44.19 -25.21
CA VAL A 4 11.92 43.24 -24.10
C VAL A 4 13.00 42.18 -24.32
N GLY A 5 14.09 42.27 -23.55
CA GLY A 5 15.15 41.27 -23.53
C GLY A 5 14.68 40.00 -22.82
N LYS A 6 14.86 38.85 -23.47
CA LYS A 6 14.61 37.53 -22.88
C LYS A 6 15.76 37.17 -21.93
N SER A 7 15.56 37.31 -20.62
CA SER A 7 16.51 36.85 -19.60
C SER A 7 16.23 35.40 -19.18
N GLY A 8 17.28 34.59 -18.97
CA GLY A 8 17.17 33.21 -18.52
C GLY A 8 17.34 32.14 -19.60
N ASP A 9 17.37 30.88 -19.19
CA ASP A 9 17.59 29.73 -20.08
C ASP A 9 16.27 29.27 -20.72
N TRP A 10 15.85 29.99 -21.77
CA TRP A 10 14.58 29.74 -22.46
C TRP A 10 14.51 28.37 -23.15
N ALA A 11 15.66 27.78 -23.49
CA ALA A 11 15.73 26.41 -24.00
C ALA A 11 15.31 25.41 -22.93
N LYS A 12 15.83 25.53 -21.70
CA LYS A 12 15.38 24.72 -20.56
C LYS A 12 13.92 24.97 -20.21
N ALA A 13 13.46 26.22 -20.23
CA ALA A 13 12.06 26.53 -19.95
C ALA A 13 11.10 25.86 -20.95
N LYS A 14 11.41 25.93 -22.24
CA LYS A 14 10.64 25.28 -23.31
C LYS A 14 10.69 23.75 -23.21
N LEU A 15 11.86 23.20 -22.89
CA LEU A 15 12.00 21.76 -22.64
C LEU A 15 11.16 21.32 -21.44
N LEU A 16 11.19 22.09 -20.35
CA LEU A 16 10.39 21.81 -19.16
C LEU A 16 8.89 21.85 -19.49
N SER A 17 8.41 22.92 -20.10
CA SER A 17 6.97 23.08 -20.40
C SER A 17 6.43 21.97 -21.30
N THR A 18 7.25 21.45 -22.22
CA THR A 18 6.87 20.37 -23.14
C THR A 18 6.96 18.98 -22.51
N THR A 19 7.83 18.78 -21.53
CA THR A 19 8.12 17.45 -20.96
C THR A 19 7.68 17.29 -19.50
N LEU A 20 7.18 18.34 -18.85
CA LEU A 20 6.82 18.32 -17.43
C LEU A 20 5.81 17.22 -17.11
N LYS A 21 4.75 17.09 -17.91
CA LYS A 21 3.70 16.08 -17.70
C LYS A 21 4.25 14.65 -17.78
N SER A 22 5.10 14.36 -18.77
CA SER A 22 5.69 13.03 -18.94
C SER A 22 6.72 12.74 -17.85
N THR A 23 7.53 13.73 -17.48
CA THR A 23 8.48 13.63 -16.36
C THR A 23 7.77 13.43 -15.03
N MET A 24 6.69 14.16 -14.74
CA MET A 24 5.88 13.94 -13.54
C MET A 24 5.35 12.51 -13.48
N LYS A 25 4.80 11.99 -14.60
CA LYS A 25 4.31 10.61 -14.67
C LYS A 25 5.42 9.59 -14.42
N LEU A 26 6.57 9.73 -15.09
CA LEU A 26 7.73 8.85 -14.92
C LEU A 26 8.30 8.90 -13.50
N SER A 27 8.36 10.09 -12.89
CA SER A 27 8.87 10.28 -11.53
C SER A 27 7.93 9.70 -10.46
N ALA A 28 6.62 9.63 -10.75
CA ALA A 28 5.64 9.16 -9.80
C ALA A 28 5.64 7.62 -9.68
N ASP A 29 5.94 6.90 -10.77
CA ASP A 29 5.87 5.42 -10.80
C ASP A 29 6.81 4.73 -9.77
N PRO A 30 8.08 5.14 -9.59
CA PRO A 30 8.94 4.63 -8.50
C PRO A 30 8.38 4.97 -7.10
N GLY A 31 7.78 6.15 -6.95
CA GLY A 31 7.15 6.56 -5.70
C GLY A 31 5.95 5.69 -5.34
N PHE A 32 5.07 5.45 -6.30
CA PHE A 32 3.93 4.55 -6.16
C PHE A 32 4.35 3.09 -5.92
N SER A 33 5.39 2.61 -6.61
CA SER A 33 5.95 1.28 -6.38
C SER A 33 6.46 1.12 -4.95
N SER A 34 7.24 2.11 -4.48
CA SER A 34 7.74 2.14 -3.10
C SER A 34 6.60 2.17 -2.09
N LEU A 35 5.57 2.99 -2.35
CA LEU A 35 4.40 3.09 -1.50
C LEU A 35 3.63 1.76 -1.42
N ALA A 36 3.44 1.08 -2.55
CA ALA A 36 2.77 -0.20 -2.61
C ALA A 36 3.50 -1.28 -1.80
N LEU A 37 4.83 -1.39 -1.95
CA LEU A 37 5.66 -2.33 -1.20
C LEU A 37 5.67 -2.03 0.32
N LYS A 38 5.79 -0.75 0.68
CA LYS A 38 5.71 -0.31 2.08
C LYS A 38 4.34 -0.63 2.67
N GLY A 39 3.28 -0.42 1.90
CA GLY A 39 1.91 -0.74 2.31
C GLY A 39 1.69 -2.23 2.51
N GLU A 40 2.17 -3.07 1.59
CA GLU A 40 2.16 -4.54 1.74
C GLU A 40 2.86 -4.96 3.04
N SER A 41 4.08 -4.47 3.26
CA SER A 41 4.87 -4.79 4.45
C SER A 41 4.19 -4.32 5.74
N LEU A 42 3.67 -3.10 5.74
CA LEU A 42 2.95 -2.53 6.87
C LEU A 42 1.69 -3.34 7.20
N MET A 43 0.92 -3.73 6.18
CA MET A 43 -0.29 -4.53 6.34
C MET A 43 0.01 -5.89 6.95
N LYS A 44 1.00 -6.60 6.39
CA LYS A 44 1.45 -7.90 6.93
C LYS A 44 1.94 -7.76 8.37
N ARG A 45 2.71 -6.71 8.66
CA ARG A 45 3.22 -6.42 10.01
C ARG A 45 2.08 -6.11 10.98
N TYR A 46 1.11 -5.30 10.58
CA TYR A 46 -0.05 -4.94 11.40
C TYR A 46 -0.84 -6.18 11.80
N ILE A 47 -1.16 -7.05 10.84
CA ILE A 47 -1.85 -8.32 11.10
C ILE A 47 -1.00 -9.21 12.03
N ARG A 48 0.31 -9.34 11.80
CA ARG A 48 1.20 -10.15 12.66
C ARG A 48 1.31 -9.64 14.09
N LYS A 49 1.22 -8.33 14.28
CA LYS A 49 1.28 -7.68 15.61
C LYS A 49 0.05 -7.95 16.46
N GLN A 50 -1.09 -8.29 15.86
CA GLN A 50 -2.36 -8.52 16.58
C GLN A 50 -2.70 -7.30 17.45
N PRO A 51 -3.15 -6.19 16.85
CA PRO A 51 -3.44 -4.97 17.60
C PRO A 51 -4.40 -5.28 18.77
N THR A 52 -4.21 -4.59 19.89
CA THR A 52 -5.01 -4.77 21.11
C THR A 52 -6.50 -4.50 20.90
N SER A 53 -6.86 -3.75 19.85
CA SER A 53 -8.25 -3.52 19.44
C SER A 53 -8.94 -4.77 18.89
N TRP A 54 -8.19 -5.82 18.51
CA TRP A 54 -8.77 -7.06 18.04
C TRP A 54 -9.18 -7.96 19.21
N PRO A 55 -10.41 -8.50 19.20
CA PRO A 55 -10.84 -9.40 20.25
C PRO A 55 -9.98 -10.65 20.25
N ALA A 56 -9.53 -11.08 21.43
CA ALA A 56 -8.68 -12.25 21.59
C ALA A 56 -9.39 -13.53 21.07
N LEU A 57 -8.60 -14.49 20.58
CA LEU A 57 -9.15 -15.82 20.29
C LEU A 57 -9.45 -16.53 21.61
N SER A 58 -10.55 -17.28 21.64
CA SER A 58 -10.82 -18.15 22.78
C SER A 58 -9.71 -19.20 22.94
N THR A 59 -9.37 -19.54 24.18
CA THR A 59 -8.28 -20.48 24.49
C THR A 59 -8.48 -21.83 23.79
N LYS A 60 -9.72 -22.33 23.75
CA LYS A 60 -10.11 -23.57 23.06
C LYS A 60 -9.83 -23.49 21.55
N TYR A 61 -10.20 -22.39 20.90
CA TYR A 61 -9.98 -22.21 19.47
C TYR A 61 -8.49 -22.06 19.15
N LYS A 62 -7.76 -21.32 19.98
CA LYS A 62 -6.31 -21.15 19.87
C LYS A 62 -5.58 -22.50 19.95
N GLN A 63 -5.90 -23.32 20.96
CA GLN A 63 -5.32 -24.66 21.11
C GLN A 63 -5.67 -25.58 19.94
N GLY A 64 -6.92 -25.53 19.45
CA GLY A 64 -7.34 -26.29 18.27
C GLY A 64 -6.52 -25.94 17.01
N LYS A 65 -6.16 -24.67 16.83
CA LYS A 65 -5.28 -24.25 15.72
C LYS A 65 -3.83 -24.71 15.88
N LEU A 66 -3.28 -24.59 17.07
CA LEU A 66 -1.92 -25.02 17.36
C LEU A 66 -1.74 -26.53 17.12
N ARG A 67 -2.72 -27.35 17.53
CA ARG A 67 -2.73 -28.79 17.25
C ARG A 67 -2.73 -29.13 15.75
N GLN A 68 -3.21 -28.22 14.91
CA GLN A 68 -3.27 -28.37 13.46
C GLN A 68 -2.07 -27.70 12.75
N GLY A 69 -1.05 -27.24 13.49
CA GLY A 69 0.09 -26.51 12.92
C GLY A 69 -0.27 -25.15 12.33
N LYS A 70 -1.45 -24.60 12.66
CA LYS A 70 -1.97 -23.35 12.08
C LYS A 70 -1.63 -22.15 12.96
N SER A 71 -1.59 -20.96 12.35
CA SER A 71 -1.33 -19.71 13.07
C SER A 71 -2.39 -19.46 14.14
N ASP A 72 -1.92 -19.26 15.37
CA ASP A 72 -2.72 -18.86 16.54
C ASP A 72 -3.11 -17.38 16.53
N LYS A 73 -2.63 -16.62 15.54
CA LYS A 73 -2.84 -15.17 15.43
C LYS A 73 -4.06 -14.82 14.59
N MET A 74 -4.35 -15.58 13.54
CA MET A 74 -5.47 -15.27 12.65
C MET A 74 -6.75 -15.97 13.09
N LEU A 75 -7.91 -15.32 12.90
CA LEU A 75 -9.20 -15.91 13.26
C LEU A 75 -9.64 -16.96 12.24
N ILE A 76 -9.26 -16.83 10.97
CA ILE A 76 -9.46 -17.85 9.93
C ILE A 76 -8.18 -18.69 9.74
N ARG A 77 -8.31 -19.94 9.28
CA ARG A 77 -7.23 -20.93 9.08
C ARG A 77 -6.32 -20.59 7.88
N THR A 78 -5.82 -19.36 7.73
CA THR A 78 -5.20 -18.96 6.45
C THR A 78 -3.98 -18.08 6.59
N SER A 79 -2.86 -18.72 6.91
CA SER A 79 -1.51 -18.25 6.57
C SER A 79 -1.44 -17.80 5.10
N SER A 80 -2.16 -18.51 4.22
CA SER A 80 -2.28 -18.22 2.79
C SER A 80 -2.86 -16.83 2.50
N MET A 81 -3.79 -16.32 3.32
CA MET A 81 -4.32 -14.96 3.17
C MET A 81 -3.24 -13.90 3.44
N LEU A 82 -2.42 -14.12 4.47
CA LEU A 82 -1.31 -13.21 4.76
C LEU A 82 -0.27 -13.21 3.63
N LEU A 83 -0.02 -14.38 3.01
CA LEU A 83 0.89 -14.52 1.88
C LEU A 83 0.33 -13.90 0.59
N SER A 84 -1.00 -13.90 0.42
CA SER A 84 -1.67 -13.35 -0.77
C SER A 84 -1.88 -11.83 -0.73
N ILE A 85 -1.56 -11.17 0.39
CA ILE A 85 -1.46 -9.70 0.43
C ILE A 85 -0.30 -9.28 -0.49
N LYS A 86 -0.62 -8.41 -1.45
CA LYS A 86 0.31 -7.88 -2.44
C LYS A 86 0.14 -6.38 -2.61
N GLY A 87 1.26 -5.69 -2.75
CA GLY A 87 1.36 -4.32 -3.21
C GLY A 87 1.84 -4.31 -4.66
N PHE A 88 1.16 -3.58 -5.53
CA PHE A 88 1.65 -3.28 -6.87
C PHE A 88 1.23 -1.88 -7.28
N SER A 89 1.96 -1.28 -8.20
CA SER A 89 1.59 0.01 -8.79
C SER A 89 1.23 -0.17 -10.26
N ALA A 90 0.19 0.53 -10.70
CA ALA A 90 -0.20 0.58 -12.11
C ALA A 90 -0.90 1.90 -12.39
N ASN A 91 -0.71 2.45 -13.59
CA ASN A 91 -1.39 3.67 -14.05
C ASN A 91 -1.29 4.84 -13.04
N SER A 92 -0.11 5.07 -12.48
CA SER A 92 0.12 6.11 -11.46
C SER A 92 -0.76 5.97 -10.21
N ASN A 93 -1.10 4.72 -9.86
CA ASN A 93 -1.77 4.36 -8.61
C ASN A 93 -0.98 3.28 -7.88
N ALA A 94 -1.01 3.31 -6.55
CA ALA A 94 -0.50 2.23 -5.70
C ALA A 94 -1.68 1.42 -5.15
N TYR A 95 -1.69 0.12 -5.45
CA TYR A 95 -2.69 -0.84 -5.00
C TYR A 95 -2.09 -1.73 -3.92
N ILE A 96 -2.81 -1.91 -2.81
CA ILE A 96 -2.41 -2.77 -1.70
C ILE A 96 -3.64 -3.55 -1.26
N GLY A 97 -3.54 -4.88 -1.21
CA GLY A 97 -4.63 -5.71 -0.72
C GLY A 97 -4.45 -7.18 -1.01
N VAL A 98 -5.53 -7.94 -0.86
CA VAL A 98 -5.59 -9.37 -1.17
C VAL A 98 -6.05 -9.56 -2.62
N LYS A 99 -5.33 -10.37 -3.39
CA LYS A 99 -5.71 -10.70 -4.77
C LYS A 99 -7.09 -11.37 -4.80
N ARG A 100 -7.98 -10.89 -5.68
CA ARG A 100 -9.37 -11.38 -5.80
C ARG A 100 -9.48 -12.86 -6.16
N ASN A 101 -8.57 -13.34 -7.02
CA ASN A 101 -8.55 -14.72 -7.52
C ASN A 101 -7.57 -15.61 -6.75
N ALA A 102 -7.07 -15.17 -5.60
CA ALA A 102 -6.23 -16.03 -4.77
C ALA A 102 -7.11 -16.98 -3.95
N GLU A 103 -6.78 -18.25 -4.01
CA GLU A 103 -7.49 -19.34 -3.35
C GLU A 103 -6.52 -20.11 -2.44
N ASN A 104 -7.04 -20.79 -1.42
CA ASN A 104 -6.27 -21.76 -0.65
C ASN A 104 -6.41 -23.17 -1.26
N ASP A 105 -5.69 -24.13 -0.68
CA ASP A 105 -5.71 -25.54 -1.10
C ASP A 105 -7.11 -26.20 -0.96
N GLU A 106 -8.02 -25.56 -0.21
CA GLU A 106 -9.42 -25.98 -0.01
C GLU A 106 -10.39 -25.31 -1.03
N GLY A 107 -9.89 -24.50 -1.97
CA GLY A 107 -10.69 -23.77 -2.96
C GLY A 107 -11.40 -22.52 -2.42
N GLU A 108 -11.13 -22.11 -1.18
CA GLU A 108 -11.72 -20.90 -0.60
C GLU A 108 -11.03 -19.64 -1.11
N LYS A 109 -11.82 -18.68 -1.60
CA LYS A 109 -11.31 -17.38 -2.02
C LYS A 109 -10.77 -16.58 -0.83
N LEU A 110 -9.47 -16.28 -0.86
CA LEU A 110 -8.79 -15.53 0.18
C LEU A 110 -9.32 -14.10 0.33
N ALA A 111 -9.88 -13.53 -0.74
CA ALA A 111 -10.56 -12.23 -0.69
C ALA A 111 -11.81 -12.25 0.20
N ASN A 112 -12.56 -13.37 0.23
CA ASN A 112 -13.73 -13.51 1.10
C ASN A 112 -13.30 -13.59 2.57
N ILE A 113 -12.20 -14.31 2.83
CA ILE A 113 -11.57 -14.38 4.15
C ILE A 113 -11.14 -13.00 4.63
N ALA A 114 -10.48 -12.23 3.76
CA ALA A 114 -10.07 -10.86 4.05
C ALA A 114 -11.27 -9.96 4.35
N ALA A 115 -12.37 -10.09 3.61
CA ALA A 115 -13.60 -9.34 3.85
C ALA A 115 -14.26 -9.69 5.18
N ILE A 116 -14.30 -10.98 5.54
CA ILE A 116 -14.79 -11.44 6.85
C ILE A 116 -13.88 -10.94 7.97
N MET A 117 -12.56 -10.90 7.78
CA MET A 117 -11.67 -10.29 8.76
C MET A 117 -11.93 -8.80 8.90
N GLU A 118 -12.10 -8.06 7.81
CA GLU A 118 -12.30 -6.61 7.88
C GLU A 118 -13.63 -6.24 8.54
N LYS A 119 -14.72 -6.94 8.19
CA LYS A 119 -16.09 -6.58 8.58
C LYS A 119 -16.72 -7.47 9.66
N GLY A 120 -16.10 -8.60 9.98
CA GLY A 120 -16.71 -9.66 10.79
C GLY A 120 -17.85 -10.37 10.05
N SER A 121 -18.57 -11.23 10.79
CA SER A 121 -19.79 -11.89 10.33
C SER A 121 -20.72 -12.09 11.52
N LYS A 122 -21.88 -11.44 11.52
CA LYS A 122 -22.91 -11.63 12.56
C LYS A 122 -23.48 -13.05 12.54
N VAL A 123 -23.79 -13.56 11.35
CA VAL A 123 -24.36 -14.91 11.15
C VAL A 123 -23.45 -16.01 11.70
N ARG A 124 -22.13 -15.84 11.55
CA ARG A 124 -21.13 -16.82 12.02
C ARG A 124 -20.52 -16.47 13.38
N ASN A 125 -21.03 -15.43 14.05
CA ASN A 125 -20.48 -14.88 15.29
C ASN A 125 -18.96 -14.63 15.24
N ILE A 126 -18.48 -14.13 14.09
CA ILE A 126 -17.07 -13.78 13.88
C ILE A 126 -16.91 -12.28 14.11
N PRO A 127 -16.12 -11.84 15.09
CA PRO A 127 -15.89 -10.42 15.29
C PRO A 127 -15.00 -9.83 14.18
N ALA A 128 -15.19 -8.54 13.91
CA ALA A 128 -14.35 -7.79 12.99
C ALA A 128 -12.94 -7.60 13.55
N ARG A 129 -11.97 -7.66 12.65
CA ARG A 129 -10.53 -7.44 12.87
C ARG A 129 -10.00 -6.56 11.74
N PRO A 130 -10.39 -5.28 11.72
CA PRO A 130 -10.03 -4.37 10.64
C PRO A 130 -8.52 -4.17 10.58
N PHE A 131 -7.96 -4.31 9.39
CA PHE A 131 -6.55 -4.11 9.08
C PHE A 131 -6.34 -3.17 7.90
N ILE A 132 -7.30 -3.02 7.00
CA ILE A 132 -7.14 -2.16 5.82
C ILE A 132 -7.19 -0.69 6.22
N GLU A 133 -8.24 -0.28 6.93
CA GLU A 133 -8.41 1.13 7.30
C GLU A 133 -7.27 1.68 8.20
N PRO A 134 -6.82 0.98 9.26
CA PRO A 134 -5.70 1.47 10.09
C PRO A 134 -4.41 1.62 9.30
N VAL A 135 -4.13 0.68 8.39
CA VAL A 135 -2.94 0.71 7.52
C VAL A 135 -3.03 1.86 6.53
N TYR A 136 -4.20 2.05 5.90
CA TYR A 136 -4.45 3.15 4.97
C TYR A 136 -4.23 4.51 5.65
N LYS A 137 -4.84 4.73 6.83
CA LYS A 137 -4.65 5.97 7.60
C LYS A 137 -3.18 6.22 7.95
N HIS A 138 -2.43 5.17 8.30
CA HIS A 138 -1.00 5.28 8.57
C HIS A 138 -0.19 5.64 7.32
N LEU A 139 -0.53 5.07 6.17
CA LEU A 139 0.15 5.37 4.91
C LEU A 139 -0.08 6.82 4.47
N ILE A 140 -1.33 7.31 4.50
CA ILE A 140 -1.66 8.69 4.12
C ILE A 140 -0.87 9.70 4.94
N ARG A 141 -0.91 9.57 6.28
CA ARG A 141 -0.14 10.44 7.19
C ARG A 141 1.35 10.42 6.88
N ARG A 142 1.87 9.28 6.45
CA ARG A 142 3.29 9.14 6.11
C ARG A 142 3.62 9.74 4.74
N ILE A 143 2.74 9.62 3.75
CA ILE A 143 2.90 10.27 2.44
C ILE A 143 2.97 11.79 2.62
N GLU A 144 2.05 12.34 3.42
CA GLU A 144 1.98 13.76 3.75
C GLU A 144 3.25 14.22 4.48
N LYS A 145 3.66 13.50 5.53
CA LYS A 145 4.85 13.84 6.32
C LYS A 145 6.16 13.72 5.53
N ASP A 146 6.31 12.64 4.76
CA ASP A 146 7.56 12.35 4.05
C ASP A 146 7.68 13.15 2.75
N GLY A 147 6.64 13.89 2.34
CA GLY A 147 6.61 14.65 1.10
C GLY A 147 6.96 13.78 -0.11
N LEU A 148 6.47 12.53 -0.13
CA LEU A 148 7.01 11.46 -0.97
C LEU A 148 7.08 11.86 -2.46
N PHE A 149 5.99 12.45 -2.98
CA PHE A 149 5.93 12.95 -4.35
C PHE A 149 6.95 14.04 -4.63
N HIS A 150 7.09 15.01 -3.72
CA HIS A 150 8.05 16.09 -3.86
C HIS A 150 9.48 15.54 -3.91
N LYS A 151 9.80 14.54 -3.07
CA LYS A 151 11.11 13.88 -3.07
C LYS A 151 11.43 13.23 -4.42
N TYR A 152 10.52 12.41 -4.96
CA TYR A 152 10.76 11.71 -6.23
C TYR A 152 10.76 12.66 -7.42
N LEU A 153 9.91 13.70 -7.41
CA LEU A 153 9.91 14.74 -8.42
C LEU A 153 11.24 15.50 -8.42
N LYS A 154 11.74 15.92 -7.25
CA LYS A 154 13.02 16.61 -7.13
C LYS A 154 14.18 15.77 -7.65
N MET A 155 14.24 14.48 -7.28
CA MET A 155 15.26 13.56 -7.79
C MET A 155 15.26 13.45 -9.31
N GLU A 156 14.08 13.33 -9.93
CA GLU A 156 13.97 13.19 -11.38
C GLU A 156 14.27 14.51 -12.11
N MET A 157 13.88 15.65 -11.53
CA MET A 157 14.15 16.98 -12.08
C MET A 157 15.65 17.30 -12.06
N GLU A 158 16.34 16.95 -10.98
CA GLU A 158 17.79 17.08 -10.87
C GLU A 158 18.50 16.14 -11.88
N ARG A 159 18.07 14.89 -11.96
CA ARG A 159 18.66 13.88 -12.86
C ARG A 159 18.54 14.25 -14.34
N LYS A 160 17.36 14.75 -14.76
CA LYS A 160 17.04 14.95 -16.18
C LYS A 160 17.32 16.36 -16.69
N TYR A 161 17.25 17.37 -15.82
CA TYR A 161 17.38 18.78 -16.21
C TYR A 161 18.47 19.52 -15.44
N GLY A 162 19.12 18.89 -14.44
CA GLY A 162 20.09 19.56 -13.57
C GLY A 162 19.46 20.63 -12.67
N ILE A 163 18.13 20.60 -12.49
CA ILE A 163 17.40 21.59 -11.70
C ILE A 163 17.38 21.14 -10.24
N LYS A 164 18.00 21.94 -9.37
CA LYS A 164 17.90 21.80 -7.93
C LYS A 164 16.68 22.58 -7.44
N LEU A 165 15.60 21.86 -7.14
CA LEU A 165 14.39 22.39 -6.51
C LEU A 165 14.56 22.53 -4.99
#